data_AF-A0A813ATZ5-F1
#
_entry.id   AF-A0A813ATZ5-F1
#
_cell.length_a   1.000
_cell.length_b   1.000
_cell.length_c   1.000
_cell.angle_alpha   90.00
_cell.angle_beta   90.00
_cell.angle_gamma   90.00
#
_symmetry.space_group_name_H-M   'P 1'
#
loop_
_entity.id
_entity.type
_entity.pdbx_description
1 polymer ?
#
loop_
_entity_poly.entity_id
_entity_poly.type
_entity_poly.pdbx_seq_one_letter_code
_entity_poly.pdbx_strand_id
1 'polypeptide(L)'
;MDKIAITKELFLLIVQDSAVQKLMDELDLPPDRANLFEIIDADGSGTLQITELLHGLLKIRGDLSKSDAVASLLATRAVQNMLSDFI
;
A
#
# COMPACT_ATOMS: atom_id res chain seq x y z
N MET A 1 5.52 -20.93 -3.09
CA MET A 1 4.60 -19.79 -2.90
C MET A 1 5.10 -18.70 -3.79
N ASP A 2 4.42 -18.44 -4.89
CA ASP A 2 4.78 -17.34 -5.78
C ASP A 2 4.67 -16.04 -4.99
N LYS A 3 5.81 -15.38 -4.80
CA LYS A 3 5.86 -14.09 -4.12
C LYS A 3 5.26 -13.08 -5.09
N ILE A 4 3.99 -12.74 -4.89
CA ILE A 4 3.36 -11.62 -5.59
C ILE A 4 4.15 -10.37 -5.16
N ALA A 5 4.82 -9.76 -6.13
CA ALA A 5 5.65 -8.59 -5.95
C ALA A 5 5.13 -7.47 -6.86
N ILE A 6 4.94 -6.29 -6.28
CA ILE A 6 4.45 -5.10 -6.97
C ILE A 6 5.66 -4.30 -7.44
N THR A 7 5.83 -4.12 -8.75
CA THR A 7 6.91 -3.27 -9.27
C THR A 7 6.59 -1.80 -9.08
N LYS A 8 7.62 -0.95 -9.18
CA LYS A 8 7.44 0.51 -9.12
C LYS A 8 6.45 1.02 -10.16
N GLU A 9 6.52 0.50 -11.38
CA GLU A 9 5.64 0.90 -12.49
C GLU A 9 4.19 0.55 -12.18
N LEU A 10 3.94 -0.68 -11.69
CA LEU A 10 2.61 -1.12 -11.32
C LEU A 10 2.06 -0.30 -10.14
N PHE A 11 2.88 -0.03 -9.13
CA PHE A 11 2.49 0.81 -8.01
C PHE A 11 2.11 2.22 -8.47
N LEU A 12 2.96 2.86 -9.29
CA LEU A 12 2.71 4.20 -9.82
C LEU A 12 1.47 4.27 -10.72
N LEU A 13 1.12 3.18 -11.39
CA LEU A 13 -0.13 3.08 -12.14
C LEU A 13 -1.34 2.99 -11.19
N ILE A 14 -1.28 2.13 -10.18
CA ILE A 14 -2.39 1.89 -9.25
C ILE A 14 -2.69 3.12 -8.38
N VAL A 15 -1.67 3.85 -7.92
CA VAL A 15 -1.89 5.07 -7.09
C VAL A 15 -2.53 6.23 -7.86
N GLN A 16 -2.60 6.15 -9.20
CA GLN A 16 -3.34 7.14 -10.01
C GLN A 16 -4.85 6.88 -10.01
N ASP A 17 -5.29 5.68 -9.63
CA ASP A 17 -6.71 5.35 -9.58
C ASP A 17 -7.42 6.13 -8.45
N SER A 18 -8.54 6.77 -8.79
CA SER A 18 -9.27 7.63 -7.85
C SER A 18 -9.86 6.89 -6.64
N ALA A 19 -10.24 5.62 -6.79
CA ALA A 19 -10.72 4.81 -5.68
C ALA A 19 -9.56 4.46 -4.74
N VAL A 20 -8.38 4.20 -5.30
CA VAL A 20 -7.15 3.97 -4.53
C VAL A 20 -6.75 5.22 -3.76
N GLN A 21 -6.76 6.39 -4.40
CA GLN A 21 -6.45 7.65 -3.72
C GLN A 21 -7.41 7.92 -2.56
N LYS A 22 -8.71 7.73 -2.79
CA LYS A 22 -9.72 7.88 -1.74
C LYS A 22 -9.46 6.94 -0.56
N LEU A 23 -9.08 5.69 -0.84
CA LEU A 23 -8.75 4.73 0.20
C LEU A 23 -7.50 5.15 0.99
N MET A 24 -6.49 5.67 0.30
CA MET A 24 -5.27 6.17 0.94
C MET A 24 -5.55 7.43 1.78
N ASP A 25 -6.50 8.26 1.37
CA ASP A 25 -6.98 9.40 2.16
C ASP A 25 -7.73 8.92 3.41
N GLU A 26 -8.60 7.91 3.30
CA GLU A 26 -9.30 7.28 4.44
C GLU A 26 -8.33 6.63 5.45
N LEU A 27 -7.12 6.26 4.99
CA LEU A 27 -6.04 5.73 5.82
C LEU A 27 -5.12 6.83 6.40
N ASP A 28 -5.44 8.11 6.20
CA ASP A 28 -4.64 9.28 6.61
C ASP A 28 -3.20 9.25 6.07
N LEU A 29 -2.99 8.69 4.87
CA LEU A 29 -1.67 8.61 4.26
C LEU A 29 -1.32 9.95 3.55
N PRO A 30 -0.04 10.33 3.42
CA PRO A 30 0.39 11.58 2.78
C PRO A 30 0.02 11.67 1.30
N PRO A 31 -0.39 12.84 0.78
CA PRO A 31 -0.84 13.01 -0.61
C PRO A 31 0.26 12.78 -1.65
N ASP A 32 1.53 12.80 -1.24
CA ASP A 32 2.68 12.50 -2.09
C ASP A 32 2.83 10.99 -2.31
N ARG A 33 1.91 10.40 -3.10
CA ARG A 33 1.78 8.94 -3.28
C ARG A 33 2.95 8.33 -4.02
N ALA A 34 3.53 9.05 -4.97
CA ALA A 34 4.62 8.55 -5.82
C ALA A 34 5.88 8.24 -5.01
N ASN A 35 6.17 9.06 -4.00
CA ASN A 35 7.33 8.88 -3.12
C ASN A 35 7.12 7.78 -2.06
N LEU A 36 5.88 7.32 -1.85
CA LEU A 36 5.62 6.23 -0.89
C LEU A 36 6.31 4.93 -1.31
N PHE A 37 6.47 4.66 -2.62
CA PHE A 37 7.17 3.45 -3.05
C PHE A 37 8.58 3.38 -2.47
N GLU A 38 9.36 4.46 -2.60
CA GLU A 38 10.75 4.52 -2.13
C GLU A 38 10.85 4.52 -0.61
N ILE A 39 9.84 5.03 0.09
CA ILE A 39 9.77 4.99 1.55
C ILE A 39 9.49 3.56 2.05
N ILE A 40 8.71 2.78 1.27
CA ILE A 40 8.30 1.43 1.63
C ILE A 40 9.35 0.39 1.20
N ASP A 41 10.01 0.58 0.06
CA ASP A 41 11.09 -0.25 -0.48
C ASP A 41 12.40 -0.04 0.30
N ALA A 42 12.35 -0.33 1.60
CA ALA A 42 13.46 -0.07 2.52
C ALA A 42 14.69 -0.95 2.25
N ASP A 43 14.51 -2.09 1.55
CA ASP A 43 15.60 -2.97 1.13
C ASP A 43 16.16 -2.64 -0.26
N GLY A 44 15.52 -1.71 -0.99
CA GLY A 44 15.93 -1.26 -2.31
C GLY A 44 15.83 -2.36 -3.37
N SER A 45 14.94 -3.33 -3.19
CA SER A 45 14.76 -4.44 -4.12
C SER A 45 14.14 -3.99 -5.45
N GLY A 46 13.56 -2.79 -5.51
CA GLY A 46 12.80 -2.29 -6.66
C GLY A 46 11.42 -2.92 -6.79
N THR A 47 10.98 -3.67 -5.77
CA THR A 47 9.66 -4.32 -5.72
C THR A 47 9.10 -4.26 -4.30
N LEU A 48 7.77 -4.28 -4.18
CA LEU A 48 7.11 -4.38 -2.89
C LEU A 48 6.40 -5.72 -2.76
N GLN A 49 6.80 -6.52 -1.79
CA GLN A 49 6.00 -7.63 -1.31
C GLN A 49 4.78 -7.08 -0.55
N ILE A 50 3.69 -7.86 -0.50
CA ILE A 50 2.47 -7.48 0.23
C ILE A 50 2.77 -7.11 1.70
N THR A 51 3.70 -7.82 2.33
CA THR A 51 4.12 -7.56 3.71
C THR A 51 4.86 -6.24 3.86
N GLU A 52 5.68 -5.86 2.88
CA GLU A 52 6.41 -4.58 2.87
C GLU A 52 5.45 -3.43 2.65
N LEU A 53 4.54 -3.57 1.68
CA LEU A 53 3.46 -2.61 1.46
C LEU A 53 2.66 -2.37 2.74
N LEU A 54 2.19 -3.43 3.40
CA LEU A 54 1.39 -3.32 4.62
C LEU A 54 2.16 -2.67 5.77
N HIS A 55 3.38 -3.12 6.05
CA HIS A 55 4.20 -2.52 7.11
C HIS A 55 4.57 -1.07 6.81
N GLY A 56 4.87 -0.76 5.55
CA GLY A 56 5.20 0.59 5.12
C GLY A 56 4.04 1.56 5.25
N LEU A 57 2.83 1.16 4.83
CA LEU A 57 1.62 1.96 5.01
C LEU A 57 1.33 2.22 6.50
N LEU A 58 1.48 1.21 7.37
CA LEU A 58 1.32 1.37 8.81
C LEU A 58 2.35 2.33 9.41
N LYS A 59 3.62 2.21 8.99
CA LYS A 59 4.71 3.08 9.46
C LYS A 59 4.53 4.53 9.05
N ILE A 60 4.04 4.77 7.82
CA ILE A 60 3.82 6.11 7.26
C ILE A 60 2.66 6.82 7.96
N ARG A 61 1.64 6.08 8.39
CA ARG A 61 0.49 6.64 9.13
C ARG A 61 0.87 7.18 10.52
N GLY A 62 1.90 6.63 11.19
CA GLY A 62 2.29 7.02 12.55
C GLY A 62 1.68 6.15 13.66
N ASP A 63 1.99 6.52 14.92
CA ASP A 63 1.96 5.70 16.14
C ASP A 63 0.80 4.68 16.29
N LEU A 64 1.15 3.47 16.70
CA LEU A 64 0.27 2.30 16.71
C LEU A 64 -0.89 2.46 17.71
N SER A 65 -2.14 2.38 17.25
CA SER A 65 -3.35 2.42 18.07
C SER A 65 -4.16 1.11 17.94
N LYS A 66 -5.04 0.79 18.89
CA LYS A 66 -5.91 -0.42 18.80
C LYS A 66 -6.83 -0.44 17.56
N SER A 67 -6.98 0.68 16.82
CA SER A 67 -7.68 0.73 15.54
C SER A 67 -6.91 0.08 14.37
N ASP A 68 -5.63 -0.27 14.58
CA ASP A 68 -4.73 -0.66 13.50
C ASP A 68 -4.96 -2.06 12.95
N ALA A 69 -5.50 -2.99 13.74
CA ALA A 69 -5.88 -4.30 13.20
C ALA A 69 -7.02 -4.17 12.18
N VAL A 70 -7.94 -3.23 12.42
CA VAL A 70 -9.06 -2.95 11.51
C VAL A 70 -8.57 -2.18 10.29
N ALA A 71 -7.72 -1.17 10.46
CA ALA A 71 -7.12 -0.42 9.35
C ALA A 71 -6.24 -1.31 8.46
N SER A 72 -5.42 -2.19 9.07
CA SER A 72 -4.60 -3.17 8.37
C SER A 72 -5.46 -4.20 7.63
N LEU A 73 -6.56 -4.67 8.23
CA LEU A 73 -7.54 -5.53 7.57
C LEU A 73 -8.23 -4.81 6.38
N LEU A 74 -8.62 -3.55 6.55
CA LEU A 74 -9.24 -2.75 5.49
C LEU A 74 -8.26 -2.45 4.36
N ALA A 75 -7.01 -2.08 4.66
CA ALA A 75 -5.94 -1.90 3.68
C ALA A 75 -5.63 -3.21 2.93
N THR A 76 -5.57 -4.34 3.65
CA THR A 76 -5.39 -5.66 3.02
C THR A 76 -6.55 -6.00 2.11
N ARG A 77 -7.80 -5.75 2.53
CA ARG A 77 -8.99 -5.96 1.70
C ARG A 77 -9.02 -5.05 0.49
N ALA A 78 -8.59 -3.80 0.64
CA ALA A 78 -8.51 -2.85 -0.45
C ALA A 78 -7.50 -3.30 -1.51
N VAL A 79 -6.30 -3.70 -1.08
CA VAL A 79 -5.28 -4.26 -1.96
C VAL A 79 -5.77 -5.55 -2.61
N GLN A 80 -6.45 -6.44 -1.88
CA GLN A 80 -7.07 -7.63 -2.47
C GLN A 80 -8.12 -7.31 -3.53
N ASN A 81 -8.99 -6.34 -3.28
CA ASN A 81 -10.02 -5.92 -4.24
C ASN A 81 -9.39 -5.28 -5.47
N MET A 82 -8.41 -4.38 -5.32
CA MET A 82 -7.66 -3.81 -6.45
C MET A 82 -7.02 -4.90 -7.30
N LEU A 83 -6.42 -5.91 -6.66
CA LEU A 83 -5.81 -7.04 -7.36
C LEU A 83 -6.85 -7.95 -8.03
N SER A 84 -8.03 -8.15 -7.42
CA SER A 84 -9.09 -8.97 -8.04
C SER A 84 -9.76 -8.28 -9.23
N ASP A 85 -9.84 -6.95 -9.23
CA ASP A 85 -10.40 -6.19 -10.34
C ASP A 85 -9.47 -6.16 -11.57
N PHE A 86 -8.20 -6.55 -11.38
CA PHE A 86 -7.16 -6.59 -12.43
C PHE A 86 -6.91 -7.98 -13.02
N ILE A 87 -7.48 -9.05 -12.46
CA ILE A 87 -7.34 -10.46 -12.93
C ILE A 87 -8.66 -10.93 -13.52
#